data_AF-A0A1Z9FCH5-F1
#
_entry.id   AF-A0A1Z9FCH5-F1
#
_cell.length_a   1.000
_cell.length_b   1.000
_cell.length_c   1.000
_cell.angle_alpha   90.00
_cell.angle_beta   90.00
_cell.angle_gamma   90.00
#
_symmetry.space_group_name_H-M   'P 1'
#
loop_
_entity.id
_entity.type
_entity.pdbx_description
1 polymer ?
#
loop_
_entity_poly.entity_id
_entity_poly.type
_entity_poly.pdbx_seq_one_letter_code
_entity_poly.pdbx_strand_id
1 'polypeptide(L)'
;MRYIINFQVKILNPQNNTDVIRSSYTVLEKESEKNNLYNFTKVESWFNELFKKEPLDYFINTSKFNNNNNFEMKIGRITDSISGKYKTF
;
A
#
# COMPACT_ATOMS: atom_id res chain seq x y z
N MET A 1 -5.53 16.06 -1.79
CA MET A 1 -5.03 14.70 -2.06
C MET A 1 -3.77 14.84 -2.88
N ARG A 2 -2.65 14.25 -2.47
CA ARG A 2 -1.36 14.42 -3.15
C ARG A 2 -0.98 13.22 -4.00
N TYR A 3 -1.10 12.00 -3.47
CA TYR A 3 -0.87 10.77 -4.23
C TYR A 3 -2.00 9.75 -4.03
N ILE A 4 -2.26 8.96 -5.07
CA ILE A 4 -3.04 7.71 -4.99
C ILE A 4 -2.09 6.55 -5.27
N ILE A 5 -2.01 5.60 -4.34
CA ILE A 5 -1.19 4.39 -4.44
C ILE A 5 -2.12 3.22 -4.67
N ASN A 6 -2.02 2.56 -5.83
CA ASN A 6 -2.74 1.33 -6.14
C ASN A 6 -1.82 0.16 -5.83
N PHE A 7 -2.28 -0.78 -5.01
CA PHE A 7 -1.47 -1.91 -4.57
C PHE A 7 -2.32 -3.19 -4.49
N GLN A 8 -1.62 -4.31 -4.44
CA GLN A 8 -2.19 -5.63 -4.17
C GLN A 8 -1.52 -6.22 -2.93
N VAL A 9 -2.30 -6.92 -2.12
CA VAL A 9 -1.82 -7.71 -1.00
C VAL A 9 -2.16 -9.16 -1.28
N LYS A 10 -1.14 -10.01 -1.29
CA LYS A 10 -1.27 -11.45 -1.32
C LYS A 10 -1.26 -11.96 0.11
N ILE A 11 -2.26 -12.77 0.44
CA ILE A 11 -2.38 -13.47 1.71
C ILE A 11 -2.01 -14.92 1.42
N LEU A 12 -0.87 -15.35 1.94
CA LEU A 12 -0.40 -16.72 1.82
C LEU A 12 -0.97 -17.52 2.99
N ASN A 13 -1.99 -18.33 2.70
CA ASN A 13 -2.51 -19.27 3.70
C ASN A 13 -1.63 -20.52 3.73
N PRO A 14 -1.42 -21.13 4.91
CA PRO A 14 -0.65 -22.38 5.06
C PRO A 14 -1.20 -23.55 4.22
N GLN A 15 -2.46 -23.48 3.79
CA GLN A 15 -3.17 -24.53 3.04
C GLN A 15 -3.11 -24.34 1.51
N ASN A 16 -2.08 -23.65 0.99
CA ASN A 16 -1.85 -23.38 -0.45
C ASN A 16 -2.86 -22.46 -1.16
N ASN A 17 -3.86 -21.91 -0.48
CA ASN A 17 -4.74 -20.91 -1.07
C ASN A 17 -4.13 -19.51 -0.94
N THR A 18 -3.81 -18.91 -2.09
CA THR A 18 -3.34 -17.52 -2.17
C THR A 18 -4.52 -16.61 -2.47
N ASP A 19 -4.91 -15.79 -1.51
CA ASP A 19 -5.91 -14.74 -1.74
C ASP A 19 -5.21 -13.46 -2.15
N VAL A 20 -5.75 -12.77 -3.16
CA VAL A 20 -5.19 -11.51 -3.66
C VAL A 20 -6.23 -10.40 -3.51
N ILE A 21 -5.93 -9.44 -2.65
CA ILE A 21 -6.75 -8.26 -2.43
C ILE A 21 -6.12 -7.09 -3.19
N ARG A 22 -6.92 -6.34 -3.94
CA ARG A 22 -6.49 -5.10 -4.61
C ARG A 22 -7.14 -3.92 -3.93
N SER A 23 -6.36 -2.90 -3.63
CA SER A 23 -6.85 -1.71 -2.95
C SER A 23 -6.05 -0.47 -3.34
N SER A 24 -6.48 0.67 -2.82
CA SER A 24 -5.84 1.96 -3.04
C SER A 24 -5.69 2.73 -1.73
N TYR A 25 -4.54 3.36 -1.55
CA TYR A 25 -4.26 4.27 -0.44
C TYR A 25 -4.16 5.71 -0.93
N THR A 26 -4.79 6.62 -0.20
CA THR A 26 -4.77 8.06 -0.50
C THR A 26 -3.79 8.76 0.41
N VAL A 27 -2.71 9.30 -0.15
CA VAL A 27 -1.77 10.14 0.58
C VAL A 27 -2.28 11.57 0.59
N LEU A 28 -2.55 12.10 1.78
CA LEU A 28 -2.98 13.48 1.94
C LEU A 28 -1.80 14.44 1.78
N GLU A 29 -2.07 15.69 1.42
CA GLU A 29 -1.03 16.69 1.21
C GLU A 29 -0.23 16.97 2.48
N LYS A 30 -0.92 17.14 3.62
CA LYS A 30 -0.29 17.29 4.94
C LYS A 30 0.59 16.10 5.32
N GLU A 31 0.19 14.89 4.95
CA GLU A 31 0.99 13.67 5.20
C GLU A 31 2.22 13.61 4.29
N SER A 32 2.06 14.02 3.03
CA SER A 32 3.16 14.15 2.07
C SER A 32 4.20 15.16 2.53
N GLU A 33 3.78 16.32 3.04
CA GLU A 33 4.67 17.34 3.60
C GLU A 33 5.39 16.82 4.85
N LYS A 34 4.64 16.27 5.80
CA LYS A 34 5.18 15.71 7.06
C LYS A 34 6.25 14.64 6.81
N ASN A 35 6.07 13.80 5.78
CA ASN A 35 6.96 12.69 5.46
C ASN A 35 7.93 13.00 4.28
N ASN A 36 7.98 14.24 3.79
CA ASN A 36 8.84 14.67 2.67
C ASN A 36 8.69 13.83 1.38
N LEU A 37 7.45 13.48 1.04
CA LEU A 37 7.12 12.59 -0.08
C LEU A 37 7.04 13.33 -1.43
N TYR A 38 8.13 13.97 -1.87
CA TYR A 38 8.10 14.84 -3.05
C TYR A 38 8.29 14.13 -4.39
N ASN A 39 8.53 12.81 -4.40
CA ASN A 39 8.68 12.03 -5.63
C ASN A 39 8.20 10.59 -5.46
N PHE A 40 7.97 9.91 -6.58
CA PHE A 40 7.41 8.55 -6.60
C PHE A 40 8.26 7.52 -5.84
N THR A 41 9.59 7.61 -5.90
CA THR A 41 10.48 6.67 -5.20
C THR A 41 10.38 6.82 -3.68
N LYS A 42 10.29 8.06 -3.18
CA LYS A 42 10.07 8.32 -1.75
C LYS A 42 8.69 7.83 -1.30
N VAL A 43 7.65 8.06 -2.11
CA VAL A 43 6.29 7.56 -1.83
C VAL A 43 6.28 6.03 -1.77
N GLU A 44 6.92 5.36 -2.73
CA GLU A 44 7.05 3.90 -2.78
C GLU A 44 7.76 3.36 -1.52
N SER A 45 8.94 3.88 -1.20
CA SER A 45 9.71 3.44 -0.03
C SER A 45 8.95 3.69 1.27
N TRP A 46 8.34 4.86 1.42
CA TRP A 46 7.53 5.20 2.58
C TRP A 46 6.33 4.25 2.73
N PHE A 47 5.62 3.97 1.63
CA PHE A 47 4.44 3.08 1.67
C PHE A 47 4.83 1.64 1.98
N ASN A 48 5.97 1.16 1.47
CA ASN A 48 6.52 -0.15 1.84
C ASN A 48 6.82 -0.24 3.34
N GLU A 49 7.42 0.80 3.93
CA GLU A 49 7.71 0.83 5.36
C GLU A 49 6.44 0.98 6.21
N LEU A 50 5.45 1.75 5.75
CA LEU A 50 4.14 1.85 6.38
C LEU A 50 3.45 0.48 6.42
N PHE A 51 3.45 -0.24 5.30
CA PHE A 51 2.85 -1.57 5.21
C PHE A 51 3.55 -2.59 6.13
N LYS A 52 4.88 -2.53 6.28
CA LYS A 52 5.61 -3.43 7.21
C LYS A 52 5.27 -3.17 8.67
N LYS A 53 5.06 -1.89 9.04
CA LYS A 53 4.76 -1.50 10.42
C LYS A 53 3.33 -1.85 10.80
N GLU A 54 2.38 -1.54 9.91
CA GLU A 54 0.95 -1.70 10.17
C GLU A 54 0.24 -2.29 8.93
N PRO A 55 0.48 -3.57 8.60
CA PRO A 55 -0.13 -4.21 7.42
C PRO A 55 -1.64 -4.41 7.58
N LEU A 56 -2.14 -4.33 8.82
CA LEU A 56 -3.43 -4.87 9.26
C LEU A 56 -4.51 -3.80 9.43
N ASP A 57 -4.17 -2.60 9.89
CA ASP A 57 -5.19 -1.62 10.34
C ASP A 57 -5.75 -0.73 9.22
N TYR A 58 -4.99 -0.48 8.16
CA TYR A 58 -5.41 0.45 7.09
C TYR A 58 -5.92 -0.24 5.82
N PHE A 59 -5.83 -1.56 5.70
CA PHE A 59 -5.89 -2.22 4.39
C PHE A 59 -6.81 -3.44 4.29
N ILE A 60 -6.91 -4.29 5.33
CA ILE A 60 -7.66 -5.56 5.29
C ILE A 60 -8.29 -5.81 6.66
N ASN A 61 -9.58 -6.15 6.74
CA ASN A 61 -10.18 -6.59 8.00
C ASN A 61 -9.67 -8.01 8.36
N THR A 62 -8.62 -8.06 9.18
CA THR A 62 -7.91 -9.27 9.58
C THR A 62 -8.68 -10.14 10.57
N SER A 63 -9.80 -9.66 11.15
CA SER A 63 -10.71 -10.51 11.93
C SER A 63 -11.26 -11.72 11.15
N LYS A 64 -11.10 -11.71 9.82
CA LYS A 64 -11.47 -12.82 8.92
C LYS A 64 -10.31 -13.79 8.61
N PHE A 65 -9.10 -13.54 9.10
CA PHE A 65 -7.89 -14.29 8.74
C PHE A 65 -7.08 -14.71 9.98
N ASN A 66 -6.59 -15.95 10.02
CA ASN A 66 -5.84 -16.47 11.17
C ASN A 66 -4.43 -15.86 11.24
N ASN A 67 -3.92 -15.67 12.46
CA ASN A 67 -2.64 -15.02 12.82
C ASN A 67 -1.35 -15.60 12.20
N ASN A 68 -1.43 -16.68 11.39
CA ASN A 68 -0.28 -17.32 10.74
C ASN A 68 -0.15 -16.98 9.24
N ASN A 69 -0.89 -15.99 8.76
CA ASN A 69 -0.87 -15.63 7.35
C ASN A 69 0.31 -14.71 7.04
N ASN A 70 1.14 -15.11 6.08
CA ASN A 70 2.18 -14.24 5.53
C ASN A 70 1.54 -13.28 4.53
N PHE A 71 1.79 -11.98 4.71
CA PHE A 71 1.29 -10.93 3.82
C PHE A 71 2.41 -10.42 2.92
N GLU A 72 2.19 -10.45 1.60
CA GLU A 72 3.07 -9.81 0.63
C GLU A 72 2.34 -8.69 -0.08
N MET A 73 2.88 -7.47 -0.02
CA MET A 73 2.30 -6.33 -0.71
C MET A 73 3.14 -5.96 -1.92
N LYS A 74 2.46 -5.68 -3.03
CA LYS A 74 3.05 -5.15 -4.26
C LYS A 74 2.33 -3.88 -4.68
N ILE A 75 3.08 -2.79 -4.78
CA ILE A 75 2.61 -1.55 -5.40
C ILE A 75 2.52 -1.79 -6.91
N GLY A 76 1.40 -1.38 -7.53
CA GLY A 76 1.22 -1.44 -8.97
C GLY A 76 1.37 -0.08 -9.64
N ARG A 77 0.77 0.97 -9.06
CA ARG A 77 0.82 2.33 -9.62
C ARG A 77 0.69 3.40 -8.57
N ILE A 78 1.56 4.41 -8.62
CA ILE A 78 1.45 5.65 -7.84
C ILE A 78 1.09 6.78 -8.80
N THR A 79 0.05 7.55 -8.47
CA THR A 79 -0.44 8.69 -9.27
C THR A 79 -0.34 9.97 -8.45
N ASP A 80 0.35 10.99 -8.96
CA ASP A 80 0.29 12.36 -8.43
C ASP A 80 -1.05 12.96 -8.82
N SER A 81 -1.84 13.30 -7.82
CA SER A 81 -3.22 13.77 -8.01
C SER A 81 -3.31 15.22 -8.47
N ILE A 82 -2.23 16.00 -8.32
CA ILE A 82 -2.17 17.40 -8.75
C ILE A 82 -1.71 17.48 -10.20
N SER A 83 -0.65 16.74 -10.55
CA SER A 83 -0.09 16.80 -11.91
C SER A 83 -0.68 15.77 -12.87
N GLY A 84 -1.42 14.77 -12.38
CA GLY A 84 -1.94 13.64 -13.17
C GLY A 84 -0.86 12.65 -13.63
N LYS A 85 0.42 12.90 -13.33
CA LYS A 85 1.52 12.01 -13.67
C LYS A 85 1.45 10.74 -12.83
N TYR A 86 1.84 9.60 -13.40
CA TYR A 86 1.89 8.34 -12.69
C TYR A 86 3.16 7.54 -12.99
N LYS A 87 3.51 6.64 -12.08
CA LYS A 87 4.58 5.65 -12.23
C LYS A 87 4.06 4.26 -11.86
N THR A 88 4.39 3.26 -12.67
CA THR A 88 4.05 1.85 -12.46
C THR A 88 5.24 1.06 -11.92
N PHE A 89 4.97 -0.01 -11.17
CA PHE A 89 5.96 -0.84 -10.46
C PHE A 89 5.64 -2.35 -10.60
#